data_AF-A0A2S7U1C9-F1
#
_entry.id   AF-A0A2S7U1C9-F1
#
_cell.length_a   1.000
_cell.length_b   1.000
_cell.length_c   1.000
_cell.angle_alpha   90.00
_cell.angle_beta   90.00
_cell.angle_gamma   90.00
#
_symmetry.space_group_name_H-M   'P 1'
#
loop_
_entity.id
_entity.type
_entity.pdbx_description
1 polymer ?
#
loop_
_entity_poly.entity_id
_entity_poly.type
_entity_poly.pdbx_seq_one_letter_code
_entity_poly.pdbx_strand_id
1 'polypeptide(L)'
;MFAATRQEALQQLGDFIPSAGSYSRDRNHVFPYDHHNVSCLSAAIRHRLITENEAAAAPLARYAESTIEKYTQEIYWRRYWKSWLSLRPQVWTDYVSELALLNKIDSETQHRINTVCAGSSGLEIMDYFTKELIETGYLHNHARMWWAAWWVHVERLPWQLGAAFFYKHLLDGDPASNTLSCVGWRGSRHQVKLIFLDVRI
;
A
#
# COMPACT_ATOMS: atom_id res chain seq x y z
N MET A 1 0.29 -1.70 -16.63
CA MET A 1 -0.73 -2.77 -16.64
C MET A 1 -0.24 -3.85 -15.69
N PHE A 2 -1.07 -4.31 -14.74
CA PHE A 2 -0.66 -5.35 -13.78
C PHE A 2 -0.64 -6.72 -14.44
N ALA A 3 0.37 -7.52 -14.10
CA ALA A 3 0.45 -8.90 -14.55
C ALA A 3 -0.74 -9.73 -14.04
N ALA A 4 -1.43 -10.39 -14.98
CA ALA A 4 -2.49 -11.36 -14.70
C ALA A 4 -1.96 -12.81 -14.70
N THR A 5 -0.80 -13.04 -15.31
CA THR A 5 -0.13 -14.35 -15.39
C THR A 5 1.27 -14.32 -14.79
N ARG A 6 1.79 -15.50 -14.44
CA ARG A 6 3.18 -15.64 -13.99
C ARG A 6 4.19 -15.16 -15.04
N GLN A 7 3.91 -15.41 -16.32
CA GLN A 7 4.81 -14.98 -17.40
C GLN A 7 4.89 -13.46 -17.49
N GLU A 8 3.74 -12.77 -17.43
CA GLU A 8 3.69 -11.31 -17.39
C GLU A 8 4.38 -10.75 -16.14
N ALA A 9 4.21 -11.40 -14.98
CA ALA A 9 4.86 -10.96 -13.74
C ALA A 9 6.39 -11.07 -13.81
N LEU A 10 6.91 -12.14 -14.43
CA LEU A 10 8.34 -12.30 -14.68
C LEU A 10 8.86 -11.30 -15.72
N GLN A 11 8.08 -10.99 -16.76
CA GLN A 11 8.42 -9.96 -17.73
C GLN A 11 8.52 -8.59 -17.05
N GLN A 12 7.51 -8.24 -16.25
CA GLN A 12 7.47 -6.99 -15.48
C GLN A 12 8.64 -6.88 -14.51
N LEU A 13 9.03 -7.98 -13.84
CA LEU A 13 10.24 -8.04 -13.02
C LEU A 13 11.50 -7.81 -13.86
N GLY A 14 11.58 -8.43 -15.05
CA GLY A 14 12.66 -8.23 -16.01
C GLY A 14 12.81 -6.77 -16.45
N ASP A 15 11.69 -6.11 -16.74
CA ASP A 15 11.63 -4.71 -17.17
C ASP A 15 12.04 -3.74 -16.05
N PHE A 16 11.78 -4.10 -14.79
CA PHE A 16 12.19 -3.33 -13.62
C PHE A 16 13.69 -3.49 -13.28
N ILE A 17 14.29 -4.67 -13.51
CA ILE A 17 15.69 -4.93 -13.11
C ILE A 17 16.65 -3.83 -13.57
N PRO A 18 16.63 -3.32 -14.81
CA PRO A 18 17.50 -2.21 -15.22
C PRO A 18 17.45 -0.97 -14.30
N SER A 19 16.30 -0.61 -13.74
CA SER A 19 16.14 0.56 -12.85
C SER A 19 16.35 0.25 -11.37
N ALA A 20 16.41 -1.04 -10.98
CA ALA A 20 16.53 -1.47 -9.58
C ALA A 20 17.73 -0.86 -8.82
N GLY A 21 18.83 -0.54 -9.49
CA GLY A 21 20.00 0.08 -8.87
C GLY A 21 19.77 1.54 -8.41
N SER A 22 18.78 2.23 -8.98
CA SER A 22 18.40 3.60 -8.60
C SER A 22 17.24 3.63 -7.60
N TYR A 23 16.67 2.47 -7.30
CA TYR A 23 15.46 2.33 -6.49
C TYR A 23 15.51 3.07 -5.15
N SER A 24 16.62 2.97 -4.42
CA SER A 24 16.73 3.61 -3.10
C SER A 24 16.57 5.13 -3.16
N ARG A 25 17.02 5.76 -4.25
CA ARG A 25 16.91 7.21 -4.46
C ARG A 25 15.52 7.60 -4.92
N ASP A 26 14.94 6.82 -5.82
CA ASP A 26 13.78 7.26 -6.60
C ASP A 26 12.43 6.74 -6.05
N ARG A 27 12.41 5.73 -5.17
CA ARG A 27 11.21 5.07 -4.58
C ARG A 27 10.19 5.97 -3.85
N ASN A 28 10.53 7.24 -3.60
CA ASN A 28 9.64 8.18 -2.91
C ASN A 28 8.98 9.17 -3.87
N HIS A 29 9.48 9.28 -5.10
CA HIS A 29 8.91 10.19 -6.09
C HIS A 29 7.59 9.61 -6.60
N VAL A 30 6.53 10.41 -6.50
CA VAL A 30 5.22 10.10 -7.04
C VAL A 30 5.14 10.78 -8.40
N PHE A 31 5.21 10.00 -9.47
CA PHE A 31 4.97 10.49 -10.82
C PHE A 31 3.50 10.23 -11.19
N PRO A 32 2.77 11.22 -11.70
CA PRO A 32 1.42 11.00 -12.20
C PRO A 32 1.43 10.03 -13.39
N TYR A 33 0.55 9.02 -13.36
CA TYR A 33 0.31 8.05 -14.44
C TYR A 33 1.46 7.12 -14.82
N ASP A 34 2.64 7.30 -14.22
CA ASP A 34 3.85 6.55 -14.53
C ASP A 34 4.51 6.10 -13.22
N HIS A 35 4.82 4.81 -13.12
CA HIS A 35 5.39 4.20 -11.92
C HIS A 35 6.73 3.50 -12.23
N HIS A 36 7.47 3.98 -13.23
CA HIS A 36 8.74 3.38 -13.70
C HIS A 36 9.85 3.27 -12.63
N ASN A 37 9.75 4.07 -11.56
CA ASN A 37 10.71 4.11 -10.46
C ASN A 37 10.47 3.01 -9.40
N VAL A 38 9.38 2.26 -9.51
CA VAL A 38 9.03 1.09 -8.69
C VAL A 38 8.69 -0.10 -9.61
N SER A 39 8.56 -1.31 -9.07
CA SER A 39 8.39 -2.50 -9.92
C SER A 39 6.94 -2.83 -10.25
N CYS A 40 5.98 -2.29 -9.49
CA CYS A 40 4.55 -2.58 -9.52
C CYS A 40 4.21 -4.08 -9.40
N LEU A 41 5.02 -4.87 -8.69
CA LEU A 41 4.89 -6.33 -8.55
C LEU A 41 4.03 -6.74 -7.35
N SER A 42 3.57 -5.80 -6.54
CA SER A 42 2.74 -6.03 -5.35
C SER A 42 1.57 -6.99 -5.53
N ALA A 43 0.79 -6.79 -6.59
CA ALA A 43 -0.35 -7.62 -6.93
C ALA A 43 0.09 -9.03 -7.35
N ALA A 44 1.12 -9.13 -8.19
CA ALA A 44 1.67 -10.42 -8.62
C ALA A 44 2.19 -11.25 -7.44
N ILE A 45 2.87 -10.61 -6.48
CA ILE A 45 3.33 -11.24 -5.24
C ILE A 45 2.14 -11.61 -4.33
N ARG A 46 1.13 -10.73 -4.20
CA ARG A 46 -0.10 -10.99 -3.41
C ARG A 46 -0.80 -12.27 -3.85
N HIS A 47 -0.88 -12.47 -5.15
CA HIS A 47 -1.59 -13.58 -5.80
C HIS A 47 -0.69 -14.77 -6.13
N ARG A 48 0.58 -14.75 -5.66
CA ARG A 48 1.56 -15.83 -5.85
C ARG A 48 1.86 -16.16 -7.31
N LEU A 49 1.71 -15.19 -8.23
CA LEU A 49 2.20 -15.32 -9.60
C LEU A 49 3.72 -15.43 -9.62
N ILE A 50 4.37 -14.65 -8.75
CA ILE A 50 5.78 -14.78 -8.39
C ILE A 50 5.92 -14.73 -6.86
N THR A 51 7.00 -15.26 -6.34
CA THR A 51 7.31 -15.24 -4.92
C THR A 51 8.19 -14.05 -4.54
N GLU A 52 8.18 -13.71 -3.25
CA GLU A 52 9.07 -12.70 -2.69
C GLU A 52 10.55 -13.07 -2.91
N ASN A 53 10.89 -14.36 -2.83
CA ASN A 53 12.26 -14.82 -3.06
C ASN A 53 12.68 -14.66 -4.52
N GLU A 54 11.81 -14.97 -5.48
CA GLU A 54 12.09 -14.73 -6.91
C GLU A 54 12.30 -13.23 -7.19
N ALA A 55 11.39 -12.39 -6.68
CA ALA A 55 11.48 -10.94 -6.85
C ALA A 55 12.74 -10.33 -6.22
N ALA A 56 13.20 -10.86 -5.07
CA ALA A 56 14.39 -10.38 -4.36
C ALA A 56 15.70 -10.90 -4.97
N ALA A 57 15.70 -12.14 -5.47
CA ALA A 57 16.90 -12.76 -6.03
C ALA A 57 17.21 -12.24 -7.44
N ALA A 58 16.21 -11.93 -8.25
CA ALA A 58 16.43 -11.61 -9.67
C ALA A 58 17.37 -10.39 -9.90
N PRO A 59 17.28 -9.27 -9.16
CA PRO A 59 18.20 -8.15 -9.35
C PRO A 59 19.66 -8.44 -8.96
N LEU A 60 19.92 -9.48 -8.15
CA LEU A 60 21.28 -9.89 -7.75
C LEU A 60 22.09 -10.43 -8.93
N ALA A 61 21.44 -10.85 -10.01
CA ALA A 61 22.13 -11.22 -11.25
C ALA A 61 22.83 -10.03 -11.92
N ARG A 62 22.46 -8.79 -11.56
CA ARG A 62 22.99 -7.56 -12.17
C ARG A 62 23.69 -6.63 -11.18
N TYR A 63 23.24 -6.60 -9.92
CA TYR A 63 23.72 -5.64 -8.92
C TYR A 63 24.24 -6.35 -7.67
N ALA A 64 25.20 -5.72 -6.99
CA ALA A 64 25.62 -6.15 -5.67
C ALA A 64 24.47 -5.98 -4.65
N GLU A 65 24.45 -6.83 -3.62
CA GLU A 65 23.44 -6.80 -2.55
C GLU A 65 23.27 -5.40 -1.94
N SER A 66 24.37 -4.69 -1.69
CA SER A 66 24.36 -3.34 -1.12
C SER A 66 23.64 -2.31 -1.99
N THR A 67 23.62 -2.51 -3.31
CA THR A 67 22.96 -1.59 -4.25
C THR A 67 21.45 -1.75 -4.22
N ILE A 68 20.98 -2.99 -4.09
CA ILE A 68 19.55 -3.31 -4.07
C ILE A 68 18.98 -3.54 -2.67
N GLU A 69 19.79 -3.35 -1.62
CA GLU A 69 19.43 -3.63 -0.22
C GLU A 69 18.07 -3.03 0.12
N LYS A 70 17.86 -1.79 -0.30
CA LYS A 70 16.62 -1.07 -0.03
C LYS A 70 15.41 -1.70 -0.71
N TYR A 71 15.55 -2.18 -1.94
CA TYR A 71 14.50 -2.89 -2.67
C TYR A 71 14.18 -4.24 -2.00
N THR A 72 15.22 -5.00 -1.68
CA THR A 72 15.11 -6.29 -0.99
C THR A 72 14.44 -6.15 0.38
N GLN A 73 14.77 -5.09 1.14
CA GLN A 73 14.09 -4.77 2.41
C GLN A 73 12.58 -4.60 2.21
N GLU A 74 12.13 -3.87 1.18
CA GLU A 74 10.69 -3.65 0.93
C GLU A 74 9.96 -4.96 0.61
N ILE A 75 10.59 -5.87 -0.11
CA ILE A 75 10.07 -7.22 -0.34
C ILE A 75 9.84 -7.96 0.98
N TYR A 76 10.85 -7.96 1.85
CA TYR A 76 10.77 -8.72 3.09
C TYR A 76 9.91 -8.06 4.16
N TRP A 77 9.69 -6.74 4.11
CA TRP A 77 8.72 -6.07 4.97
C TRP A 77 7.31 -6.64 4.82
N ARG A 78 6.89 -6.98 3.59
CA ARG A 78 5.60 -7.65 3.35
C ARG A 78 5.50 -8.99 4.07
N ARG A 79 6.55 -9.80 4.02
CA ARG A 79 6.60 -11.09 4.73
C ARG A 79 6.59 -10.89 6.24
N TYR A 80 7.37 -9.93 6.72
CA TYR A 80 7.43 -9.57 8.13
C TYR A 80 6.05 -9.21 8.68
N TRP A 81 5.29 -8.35 7.98
CA TRP A 81 3.98 -7.93 8.46
C TRP A 81 2.96 -9.06 8.55
N LYS A 82 2.97 -9.98 7.58
CA LYS A 82 2.17 -11.20 7.63
C LYS A 82 2.51 -12.06 8.84
N SER A 83 3.80 -12.31 9.07
CA SER A 83 4.26 -13.05 10.24
C SER A 83 3.91 -12.33 11.55
N TRP A 84 4.07 -11.02 11.59
CA TRP A 84 3.75 -10.21 12.76
C TRP A 84 2.26 -10.28 13.10
N LEU A 85 1.38 -10.17 12.10
CA LEU A 85 -0.07 -10.27 12.29
C LEU A 85 -0.48 -11.69 12.68
N SER A 86 0.16 -12.74 12.13
CA SER A 86 -0.14 -14.12 12.51
C SER A 86 0.13 -14.41 13.99
N LEU A 87 1.07 -13.69 14.60
CA LEU A 87 1.37 -13.78 16.04
C LEU A 87 0.44 -12.90 16.89
N ARG A 88 -0.36 -12.02 16.26
CA ARG A 88 -1.26 -11.06 16.91
C ARG A 88 -2.62 -11.00 16.20
N PRO A 89 -3.34 -12.13 16.08
CA PRO A 89 -4.60 -12.19 15.35
C PRO A 89 -5.65 -11.22 15.93
N GLN A 90 -5.56 -10.89 17.22
CA GLN A 90 -6.45 -9.94 17.88
C GLN A 90 -6.47 -8.57 17.20
N VAL A 91 -5.35 -8.10 16.63
CA VAL A 91 -5.30 -6.80 15.94
C VAL A 91 -6.28 -6.75 14.76
N TRP A 92 -6.39 -7.85 14.02
CA TRP A 92 -7.36 -7.95 12.93
C TRP A 92 -8.79 -8.07 13.44
N THR A 93 -9.02 -8.92 14.45
CA THR A 93 -10.35 -9.09 15.05
C THR A 93 -10.87 -7.80 15.68
N ASP A 94 -10.02 -7.04 16.36
CA ASP A 94 -10.32 -5.71 16.91
C ASP A 94 -10.68 -4.74 15.78
N TYR A 95 -9.86 -4.68 14.72
CA TYR A 95 -10.15 -3.83 13.57
C TYR A 95 -11.53 -4.14 12.96
N VAL A 96 -11.84 -5.41 12.71
CA VAL A 96 -13.13 -5.82 12.13
C VAL A 96 -14.29 -5.46 13.07
N SER A 97 -14.11 -5.67 14.38
CA SER A 97 -15.12 -5.34 15.39
C SER A 97 -15.34 -3.83 15.49
N GLU A 98 -14.27 -3.04 15.58
CA GLU A 98 -14.31 -1.57 15.60
C GLU A 98 -14.96 -1.02 14.32
N LEU A 99 -14.62 -1.57 13.16
CA LEU A 99 -15.22 -1.21 11.88
C LEU A 99 -16.73 -1.49 11.86
N ALA A 100 -17.16 -2.64 12.37
CA ALA A 100 -18.59 -2.98 12.46
C ALA A 100 -19.38 -2.08 13.42
N LEU A 101 -18.73 -1.44 14.38
CA LEU A 101 -19.38 -0.48 15.29
C LEU A 101 -19.61 0.88 14.63
N LEU A 102 -18.96 1.17 13.50
CA LEU A 102 -19.10 2.42 12.74
C LEU A 102 -20.37 2.48 11.88
N ASN A 103 -21.36 1.64 12.14
CA ASN A 103 -22.65 1.61 11.43
C ASN A 103 -23.56 2.82 11.72
N LYS A 104 -23.20 3.68 12.67
CA LYS A 104 -24.00 4.83 13.11
C LYS A 104 -23.18 6.12 13.11
N ILE A 105 -22.69 6.48 11.92
CA ILE A 105 -22.06 7.78 11.69
C ILE A 105 -23.16 8.79 11.36
N ASP A 106 -23.01 10.04 11.81
CA ASP A 106 -23.95 11.10 11.50
C ASP A 106 -23.98 11.40 9.98
N SER A 107 -25.07 12.01 9.51
CA SER A 107 -25.28 12.23 8.07
C SER A 107 -24.24 13.13 7.43
N GLU A 108 -23.68 14.09 8.18
CA GLU A 108 -22.68 15.01 7.66
C GLU A 108 -21.34 14.28 7.47
N THR A 109 -20.89 13.53 8.46
CA THR A 109 -19.68 12.72 8.37
C THR A 109 -19.84 11.64 7.27
N GLN A 110 -21.01 11.01 7.15
CA GLN A 110 -21.28 10.07 6.07
C GLN A 110 -21.21 10.73 4.68
N HIS A 111 -21.73 11.95 4.55
CA HIS A 111 -21.63 12.73 3.31
C HIS A 111 -20.16 13.03 2.97
N ARG A 112 -19.37 13.48 3.95
CA ARG A 112 -17.92 13.75 3.77
C ARG A 112 -17.15 12.49 3.34
N ILE A 113 -17.41 11.36 3.99
CA ILE A 113 -16.86 10.06 3.59
C ILE A 113 -17.17 9.76 2.12
N ASN A 114 -18.43 9.89 1.71
CA ASN A 114 -18.84 9.60 0.35
C ASN A 114 -18.16 10.54 -0.66
N THR A 115 -18.08 11.83 -0.34
CA THR A 115 -17.44 12.86 -1.19
C THR A 115 -15.94 12.59 -1.37
N VAL A 116 -15.23 12.29 -0.28
CA VAL A 116 -13.79 11.96 -0.31
C VAL A 116 -13.55 10.66 -1.08
N CYS A 117 -14.33 9.61 -0.81
CA CYS A 117 -14.23 8.32 -1.50
C CYS A 117 -14.66 8.37 -2.96
N ALA A 118 -15.39 9.41 -3.39
CA ALA A 118 -15.72 9.66 -4.79
C ALA A 118 -14.66 10.51 -5.52
N GLY A 119 -13.59 10.93 -4.84
CA GLY A 119 -12.56 11.80 -5.42
C GLY A 119 -13.11 13.17 -5.81
N SER A 120 -13.97 13.73 -4.94
CA SER A 120 -14.61 15.03 -5.12
C SER A 120 -14.50 15.91 -3.87
N SER A 121 -13.42 15.74 -3.09
CA SER A 121 -13.15 16.49 -1.86
C SER A 121 -12.83 17.96 -2.10
N GLY A 122 -12.47 18.33 -3.34
CA GLY A 122 -12.03 19.67 -3.70
C GLY A 122 -10.52 19.87 -3.51
N LEU A 123 -9.80 18.87 -3.01
CA LEU A 123 -8.33 18.85 -2.97
C LEU A 123 -7.81 18.01 -4.14
N GLU A 124 -7.44 18.69 -5.23
CA GLU A 124 -7.14 18.08 -6.54
C GLU A 124 -6.19 16.88 -6.46
N ILE A 125 -5.11 16.97 -5.66
CA ILE A 125 -4.13 15.89 -5.54
C ILE A 125 -4.69 14.65 -4.82
N MET A 126 -5.54 14.83 -3.81
CA MET A 126 -6.15 13.69 -3.10
C MET A 126 -7.27 13.09 -3.94
N ASP A 127 -8.02 13.91 -4.66
CA ASP A 127 -9.03 13.48 -5.61
C ASP A 127 -8.42 12.67 -6.75
N TYR A 128 -7.24 13.08 -7.22
CA TYR A 128 -6.44 12.31 -8.18
C TYR A 128 -6.05 10.94 -7.63
N PHE A 129 -5.48 10.86 -6.43
CA PHE A 129 -5.12 9.57 -5.82
C PHE A 129 -6.32 8.66 -5.58
N THR A 130 -7.46 9.22 -5.16
CA THR A 130 -8.71 8.46 -5.00
C THR A 130 -9.14 7.85 -6.34
N LYS A 131 -9.13 8.65 -7.41
CA LYS A 131 -9.53 8.19 -8.75
C LYS A 131 -8.56 7.16 -9.32
N GLU A 132 -7.25 7.40 -9.23
CA GLU A 132 -6.22 6.46 -9.65
C GLU A 132 -6.41 5.09 -8.96
N LEU A 133 -6.64 5.10 -7.64
CA LEU A 133 -6.87 3.88 -6.88
C LEU A 133 -8.14 3.15 -7.34
N ILE A 134 -9.24 3.86 -7.57
CA ILE A 134 -10.52 3.25 -8.00
C ILE A 134 -10.42 2.69 -9.42
N GLU A 135 -9.79 3.42 -10.33
CA GLU A 135 -9.73 3.08 -11.75
C GLU A 135 -8.70 1.99 -12.05
N THR A 136 -7.54 2.03 -11.39
CA THR A 136 -6.43 1.11 -11.69
C THR A 136 -6.30 -0.02 -10.69
N GLY A 137 -6.88 0.13 -9.50
CA GLY A 137 -6.70 -0.78 -8.38
C GLY A 137 -5.30 -0.74 -7.76
N TYR A 138 -4.56 0.33 -8.01
CA TYR A 138 -3.23 0.56 -7.46
C TYR A 138 -3.03 2.03 -7.08
N LEU A 139 -2.16 2.24 -6.09
CA LEU A 139 -1.68 3.56 -5.74
C LEU A 139 -0.23 3.44 -5.28
N HIS A 140 0.63 4.39 -5.65
CA HIS A 140 2.01 4.41 -5.17
C HIS A 140 2.07 4.52 -3.64
N ASN A 141 3.00 3.82 -2.97
CA ASN A 141 3.05 3.78 -1.51
C ASN A 141 3.10 5.18 -0.86
N HIS A 142 3.87 6.12 -1.44
CA HIS A 142 3.94 7.46 -0.88
C HIS A 142 2.63 8.25 -1.03
N ALA A 143 1.88 8.02 -2.11
CA ALA A 143 0.53 8.55 -2.27
C ALA A 143 -0.46 7.91 -1.28
N ARG A 144 -0.36 6.59 -1.02
CA ARG A 144 -1.13 5.92 0.06
C ARG A 144 -0.88 6.57 1.43
N MET A 145 0.40 6.86 1.74
CA MET A 145 0.78 7.54 2.98
C MET A 145 0.13 8.92 3.10
N TRP A 146 0.23 9.75 2.07
CA TRP A 146 -0.33 11.10 2.06
C TRP A 146 -1.85 11.08 2.18
N TRP A 147 -2.52 10.23 1.40
CA TRP A 147 -3.97 10.12 1.41
C TRP A 147 -4.48 9.65 2.78
N ALA A 148 -3.85 8.63 3.37
CA ALA A 148 -4.23 8.15 4.70
C ALA A 148 -3.95 9.17 5.82
N ALA A 149 -2.83 9.90 5.74
CA ALA A 149 -2.53 10.98 6.68
C ALA A 149 -3.60 12.08 6.61
N TRP A 150 -3.95 12.49 5.38
CA TRP A 150 -4.99 13.47 5.13
C TRP A 150 -6.36 13.01 5.66
N TRP A 151 -6.75 11.77 5.37
CA TRP A 151 -7.98 11.15 5.89
C TRP A 151 -8.09 11.24 7.43
N VAL A 152 -7.02 10.86 8.14
CA VAL A 152 -7.05 10.80 9.61
C VAL A 152 -6.88 12.19 10.24
N HIS A 153 -6.02 13.05 9.70
CA HIS A 153 -5.63 14.29 10.39
C HIS A 153 -6.34 15.54 9.89
N VAL A 154 -6.62 15.61 8.59
CA VAL A 154 -7.30 16.75 7.98
C VAL A 154 -8.79 16.50 7.97
N GLU A 155 -9.21 15.37 7.39
CA GLU A 155 -10.63 15.01 7.37
C GLU A 155 -11.13 14.52 8.74
N ARG A 156 -10.23 14.10 9.66
CA ARG A 156 -10.60 13.62 11.01
C ARG A 156 -11.64 12.50 10.96
N LEU A 157 -11.59 11.69 9.91
CA LEU A 157 -12.50 10.57 9.70
C LEU A 157 -11.97 9.30 10.40
N PRO A 158 -12.84 8.37 10.78
CA PRO A 158 -12.43 7.11 11.38
C PRO A 158 -11.43 6.37 10.49
N TRP A 159 -10.26 6.03 11.02
CA TRP A 159 -9.19 5.39 10.25
C TRP A 159 -9.62 4.01 9.71
N GLN A 160 -10.54 3.33 10.40
CA GLN A 160 -11.01 2.01 10.01
C GLN A 160 -11.71 2.05 8.63
N LEU A 161 -12.43 3.14 8.35
CA LEU A 161 -13.13 3.32 7.07
C LEU A 161 -12.15 3.63 5.94
N GLY A 162 -11.12 4.43 6.21
CA GLY A 162 -10.03 4.66 5.25
C GLY A 162 -9.27 3.36 4.93
N ALA A 163 -8.98 2.55 5.94
CA ALA A 163 -8.38 1.23 5.76
C ALA A 163 -9.30 0.29 4.95
N ALA A 164 -10.60 0.29 5.22
CA ALA A 164 -11.57 -0.50 4.47
C ALA A 164 -11.68 -0.04 3.01
N PHE A 165 -11.60 1.27 2.75
CA PHE A 165 -11.56 1.84 1.40
C PHE A 165 -10.34 1.34 0.62
N PHE A 166 -9.13 1.45 1.19
CA PHE A 166 -7.92 0.89 0.56
C PHE A 166 -8.05 -0.60 0.30
N TYR A 167 -8.47 -1.38 1.31
CA TYR A 167 -8.60 -2.83 1.18
C TYR A 167 -9.56 -3.26 0.08
N LYS A 168 -10.64 -2.48 -0.14
CA LYS A 168 -11.64 -2.74 -1.18
C LYS A 168 -11.11 -2.49 -2.60
N HIS A 169 -10.28 -1.47 -2.78
CA HIS A 169 -9.87 -1.02 -4.11
C HIS A 169 -8.50 -1.53 -4.55
N LEU A 170 -7.61 -1.86 -3.60
CA LEU A 170 -6.27 -2.34 -3.91
C LEU A 170 -6.25 -3.79 -4.42
N LEU A 171 -5.70 -4.00 -5.61
CA LEU A 171 -5.42 -5.32 -6.17
C LEU A 171 -4.39 -6.11 -5.34
N ASP A 172 -3.49 -5.39 -4.67
CA ASP A 172 -2.48 -5.95 -3.77
C ASP A 172 -2.91 -6.00 -2.30
N GLY A 173 -4.18 -5.66 -2.04
CA GLY A 173 -4.78 -5.56 -0.71
C GLY A 173 -4.47 -6.77 0.18
N ASP A 174 -3.76 -6.50 1.28
CA ASP A 174 -3.40 -7.50 2.28
C ASP A 174 -3.82 -7.04 3.67
N PRO A 175 -4.55 -7.85 4.45
CA PRO A 175 -5.00 -7.47 5.79
C PRO A 175 -3.87 -7.04 6.72
N ALA A 176 -2.70 -7.69 6.63
CA ALA A 176 -1.57 -7.38 7.49
C ALA A 176 -0.97 -6.03 7.12
N SER A 177 -0.62 -5.85 5.85
CA SER A 177 0.02 -4.60 5.43
C SER A 177 -0.95 -3.41 5.49
N ASN A 178 -2.21 -3.57 5.10
CA ASN A 178 -3.19 -2.49 5.04
C ASN A 178 -3.60 -1.99 6.43
N THR A 179 -3.92 -2.91 7.35
CA THR A 179 -4.37 -2.55 8.70
C THR A 179 -3.25 -1.91 9.50
N LEU A 180 -2.03 -2.47 9.43
CA LEU A 180 -0.90 -1.99 10.22
C LEU A 180 -0.35 -0.66 9.71
N SER A 181 -0.52 -0.36 8.42
CA SER A 181 -0.22 0.96 7.86
C SER A 181 -1.12 2.06 8.43
N CYS A 182 -2.41 1.77 8.65
CA CYS A 182 -3.38 2.74 9.13
C CYS A 182 -3.41 2.88 10.65
N VAL A 183 -3.14 1.79 11.39
CA VAL A 183 -3.08 1.80 12.88
C VAL A 183 -1.97 2.72 13.41
N GLY A 184 -0.88 2.94 12.67
CA GLY A 184 0.19 3.87 13.06
C GLY A 184 -0.25 5.32 13.30
N TRP A 185 -1.42 5.72 12.80
CA TRP A 185 -2.00 7.05 13.03
C TRP A 185 -2.92 7.13 14.25
N ARG A 186 -3.22 6.01 14.92
CA ARG A 186 -3.89 6.00 16.22
C ARG A 186 -2.87 6.50 17.24
N GLY A 187 -3.14 7.65 17.86
CA GLY A 187 -2.27 8.31 18.88
C GLY A 187 -2.04 7.53 20.19
N SER A 188 -1.95 6.20 20.15
CA SER A 188 -1.72 5.32 21.29
C SER A 188 -0.22 5.04 21.50
N ARG A 189 0.19 5.02 22.79
CA ARG A 189 1.54 4.93 23.40
C ARG A 189 2.53 3.85 22.92
N HIS A 190 2.22 3.08 21.90
CA HIS A 190 3.19 2.19 21.27
C HIS A 190 3.70 2.92 20.04
N GLN A 191 4.99 3.29 20.01
CA GLN A 191 5.68 3.79 18.82
C GLN A 191 5.68 2.72 17.73
N VAL A 192 4.52 2.43 17.14
CA VAL A 192 4.45 1.79 15.84
C VAL A 192 4.76 2.93 14.89
N LYS A 193 6.05 3.09 14.55
CA LYS A 193 6.47 3.99 13.48
C LYS A 193 5.50 3.82 12.32
N LEU A 194 5.00 4.94 11.83
CA LEU A 194 4.19 5.03 10.62
C LEU A 194 4.88 4.25 9.51
N ILE A 195 4.35 3.08 9.26
CA ILE A 195 4.92 2.13 8.34
C ILE A 195 3.79 1.77 7.39
N PHE A 196 3.59 2.64 6.39
CA PHE A 196 3.13 2.18 5.09
C PHE A 196 4.30 1.42 4.49
N LEU A 197 4.36 0.14 4.84
CA LEU A 197 5.19 -0.84 4.17
C LEU A 197 4.24 -1.90 3.64
N ASP A 198 3.33 -1.47 2.76
CA ASP A 198 2.99 -2.34 1.65
C ASP A 198 3.66 -1.82 0.39
N VAL A 199 4.73 -2.52 0.05
CA VAL A 199 5.18 -2.79 -1.30
C VAL A 199 5.35 -1.53 -2.17
N ARG A 200 6.51 -0.92 -2.01
CA ARG A 200 7.14 -0.10 -3.05
C ARG A 200 7.77 -0.95 -4.16
N ILE A 201 7.46 -2.24 -4.17
CA ILE A 201 7.84 -3.23 -5.20
C ILE A 201 6.71 -3.12 -6.22
#